data_AF-A0A2D4L445-F1
#
_entry.id   AF-A0A2D4L445-F1
#
_cell.length_a   1.000
_cell.length_b   1.000
_cell.length_c   1.000
_cell.angle_alpha   90.00
_cell.angle_beta   90.00
_cell.angle_gamma   90.00
#
_symmetry.space_group_name_H-M   'P 1'
#
loop_
_entity.id
_entity.type
_entity.pdbx_description
1 polymer ?
#
loop_
_entity_poly.entity_id
_entity_poly.type
_entity_poly.pdbx_seq_one_letter_code
_entity_poly.pdbx_strand_id
1 'polypeptide(L)'
;KILKGLISFTVQESLTPGSQFWNASKTLKTLIEEGYFQNKENTDSGINLPPLIKSMTAESDSLGFTPAENSELALSALGSCVFYLKKCIIDKELLSMANFEEYIPVDVDIVNRTRSSSISEKKNQRMVLD
;
A
#
# COMPACT_ATOMS: atom_id res chain seq x y z
N LYS A 1 22.69 12.41 -2.56
CA LYS A 1 22.90 11.54 -1.37
C LYS A 1 22.08 12.08 -0.18
N ILE A 2 20.76 12.22 -0.32
CA ILE A 2 19.92 12.82 0.74
C ILE A 2 19.69 11.82 1.88
N LEU A 3 19.29 10.58 1.53
CA LEU A 3 19.10 9.50 2.51
C LEU A 3 20.38 9.22 3.32
N LYS A 4 21.54 9.19 2.66
CA LYS A 4 22.84 8.98 3.32
C LYS A 4 23.27 10.13 4.25
N GLY A 5 22.64 11.31 4.14
CA GLY A 5 22.89 12.45 5.02
C GLY A 5 21.95 12.47 6.22
N LEU A 6 20.65 12.35 5.97
CA LEU A 6 19.60 12.55 7.00
C LEU A 6 19.33 11.29 7.84
N ILE A 7 19.44 10.11 7.25
CA ILE A 7 19.17 8.82 7.90
C ILE A 7 20.36 7.87 7.77
N SER A 8 21.56 8.38 8.02
CA SER A 8 22.82 7.61 7.92
C SER A 8 22.93 6.47 8.94
N PHE A 9 22.16 6.53 10.02
CA PHE A 9 22.13 5.54 11.10
C PHE A 9 21.17 4.37 10.84
N THR A 10 20.36 4.42 9.77
CA THR A 10 19.43 3.33 9.43
C THR A 10 20.07 2.32 8.49
N VAL A 11 19.65 1.05 8.60
CA VAL A 11 20.07 0.00 7.68
C VAL A 11 19.39 0.23 6.33
N GLN A 12 20.20 0.40 5.27
CA GLN A 12 19.72 0.63 3.91
C GLN A 12 19.87 -0.64 3.08
N GLU A 13 18.75 -1.32 2.84
CA GLU A 13 18.70 -2.53 2.02
C GLU A 13 18.37 -2.15 0.57
N SER A 14 19.23 -2.57 -0.36
CA SER A 14 19.01 -2.35 -1.80
C SER A 14 18.37 -3.60 -2.40
N LEU A 15 17.13 -3.47 -2.86
CA LEU A 15 16.39 -4.57 -3.49
C LEU A 15 16.54 -4.52 -5.02
N THR A 16 16.69 -5.68 -5.65
CA THR A 16 16.77 -5.78 -7.11
C THR A 16 15.40 -5.59 -7.76
N PRO A 17 15.24 -4.67 -8.75
CA PRO A 17 13.98 -4.42 -9.43
C PRO A 17 13.37 -5.68 -10.06
N GLY A 18 12.04 -5.84 -9.93
CA GLY A 18 11.25 -6.94 -10.50
C GLY A 18 11.34 -8.26 -9.72
N SER A 19 12.53 -8.67 -9.30
CA SER A 19 12.72 -9.92 -8.55
C SER A 19 12.44 -9.76 -7.05
N GLN A 20 12.98 -8.71 -6.43
CA GLN A 20 12.86 -8.42 -5.00
C GLN A 20 12.00 -7.17 -4.75
N PHE A 21 12.19 -6.11 -5.53
CA PHE A 21 11.32 -4.94 -5.54
C PHE A 21 10.21 -5.18 -6.59
N TRP A 22 9.08 -5.71 -6.15
CA TRP A 22 8.02 -6.16 -7.06
C TRP A 22 7.27 -4.99 -7.69
N ASN A 23 6.73 -5.19 -8.89
CA ASN A 23 5.76 -4.27 -9.47
C ASN A 23 4.36 -4.51 -8.89
N ALA A 24 3.46 -3.55 -9.08
CA ALA A 24 2.11 -3.58 -8.51
C ALA A 24 1.31 -4.85 -8.85
N SER A 25 1.30 -5.28 -10.12
CA SER A 25 0.60 -6.49 -10.54
C SER A 25 1.15 -7.75 -9.88
N LYS A 26 2.47 -7.87 -9.75
CA LYS A 26 3.10 -9.00 -9.04
C LYS A 26 2.75 -8.98 -7.56
N THR A 27 2.73 -7.80 -6.92
CA THR A 27 2.30 -7.66 -5.53
C THR A 27 0.89 -8.19 -5.31
N LEU A 28 -0.09 -7.73 -6.10
CA LEU A 28 -1.49 -8.15 -5.99
C LEU A 28 -1.62 -9.66 -6.20
N LYS A 29 -0.94 -10.19 -7.22
CA LYS A 29 -0.94 -11.61 -7.53
C LYS A 29 -0.41 -12.44 -6.35
N THR A 30 0.74 -12.06 -5.79
CA THR A 30 1.32 -12.76 -4.64
C THR A 30 0.45 -12.65 -3.39
N LEU A 31 -0.18 -11.51 -3.12
CA LEU A 31 -1.07 -11.35 -1.96
C LEU A 31 -2.27 -12.31 -2.01
N ILE A 32 -2.83 -12.52 -3.21
CA ILE A 32 -3.95 -13.44 -3.44
C ILE A 32 -3.49 -14.91 -3.38
N GLU A 33 -2.40 -15.24 -4.08
CA GLU A 33 -1.88 -16.62 -4.19
C GLU A 33 -1.38 -17.17 -2.85
N GLU A 34 -0.74 -16.33 -2.02
CA GLU A 34 -0.23 -16.75 -0.70
C GLU A 34 -1.33 -16.87 0.34
N GLY A 35 -2.55 -16.42 0.04
CA GLY A 35 -3.72 -16.60 0.90
C GLY A 35 -3.61 -15.91 2.25
N TYR A 36 -2.85 -14.81 2.37
CA TYR A 36 -2.60 -14.12 3.64
C TYR A 36 -3.90 -13.74 4.38
N PHE A 37 -4.97 -13.46 3.63
CA PHE A 37 -6.22 -12.93 4.16
C PHE A 37 -7.36 -13.97 4.22
N GLN A 38 -7.05 -15.25 4.04
CA GLN A 38 -8.03 -16.32 4.16
C GLN A 38 -8.26 -16.67 5.64
N ASN A 39 -9.26 -16.02 6.27
CA ASN A 39 -9.69 -16.39 7.61
C ASN A 39 -10.57 -17.64 7.57
N LYS A 40 -10.42 -18.54 8.55
CA LYS A 40 -11.15 -19.82 8.66
C LYS A 40 -12.68 -19.68 8.74
N GLU A 41 -13.19 -18.48 9.00
CA GLU A 41 -14.63 -18.23 9.23
C GLU A 41 -15.36 -17.66 8.01
N ASN A 42 -14.64 -17.16 6.99
CA ASN A 42 -15.26 -16.58 5.79
C ASN A 42 -15.10 -17.54 4.61
N THR A 43 -16.06 -18.45 4.48
CA THR A 43 -16.22 -19.40 3.36
C THR A 43 -16.85 -18.77 2.11
N ASP A 44 -16.66 -17.48 1.87
CA ASP A 44 -17.02 -16.89 0.59
C ASP A 44 -15.84 -17.09 -0.37
N SER A 45 -16.11 -17.75 -1.49
CA SER A 45 -15.19 -18.09 -2.59
C SER A 45 -14.67 -16.86 -3.36
N GLY A 46 -14.78 -15.67 -2.77
CA GLY A 46 -14.33 -14.40 -3.31
C GLY A 46 -12.89 -14.05 -2.95
N ILE A 47 -12.34 -13.09 -3.68
CA ILE A 47 -11.03 -12.50 -3.38
C ILE A 47 -11.14 -11.71 -2.06
N ASN A 48 -10.58 -12.29 -1.00
CA ASN A 48 -10.57 -11.72 0.34
C ASN A 48 -9.45 -10.67 0.47
N LEU A 49 -9.54 -9.55 -0.25
CA LEU A 49 -8.62 -8.42 -0.05
C LEU A 49 -9.16 -7.44 0.99
N PRO A 50 -8.31 -6.86 1.85
CA PRO A 50 -8.69 -5.74 2.72
C PRO A 50 -9.31 -4.60 1.90
N PRO A 51 -10.31 -3.86 2.43
CA PRO A 51 -11.03 -2.83 1.68
C PRO A 51 -10.11 -1.81 1.00
N LEU A 52 -9.05 -1.39 1.68
CA LEU A 52 -8.06 -0.46 1.13
C LEU A 52 -7.29 -1.04 -0.06
N ILE A 53 -6.82 -2.28 0.05
CA ILE A 53 -6.09 -2.91 -1.07
C ILE A 53 -7.04 -3.11 -2.24
N LYS A 54 -8.31 -3.45 -1.98
CA LYS A 54 -9.34 -3.58 -3.01
C LYS A 54 -9.62 -2.25 -3.71
N SER A 55 -9.68 -1.12 -3.00
CA SER A 55 -9.84 0.20 -3.64
C SER A 55 -8.63 0.63 -4.48
N MET A 56 -7.48 -0.05 -4.33
CA MET A 56 -6.29 0.17 -5.14
C MET A 56 -6.24 -0.71 -6.39
N THR A 57 -7.26 -1.53 -6.64
CA THR A 57 -7.41 -2.35 -7.86
C THR A 57 -8.35 -1.68 -8.86
N ALA A 58 -8.20 -1.99 -10.15
CA ALA A 58 -9.05 -1.45 -11.20
C ALA A 58 -10.48 -2.02 -11.11
N GLU A 59 -11.50 -1.15 -11.16
CA GLU A 59 -12.92 -1.54 -11.07
C GLU A 59 -13.36 -2.51 -12.19
N SER A 60 -12.67 -2.45 -13.33
CA SER A 60 -12.93 -3.30 -14.50
C SER A 60 -12.42 -4.74 -14.35
N ASP A 61 -11.59 -5.03 -13.34
CA ASP A 61 -10.97 -6.34 -13.15
C ASP A 61 -11.63 -7.11 -12.01
N SER A 62 -12.48 -8.09 -12.35
CA SER A 62 -13.13 -8.97 -11.39
C SER A 62 -12.16 -9.87 -10.62
N LEU A 63 -10.92 -10.03 -11.12
CA LEU A 63 -9.88 -10.83 -10.49
C LEU A 63 -8.96 -10.02 -9.57
N GLY A 64 -9.06 -8.68 -9.58
CA GLY A 64 -8.29 -7.80 -8.69
C GLY A 64 -6.77 -7.88 -8.86
N PHE A 65 -6.28 -8.34 -10.01
CA PHE A 65 -4.84 -8.41 -10.31
C PHE A 65 -4.30 -7.15 -10.97
N THR A 66 -5.20 -6.32 -11.48
CA THR A 66 -4.88 -5.09 -12.17
C THR A 66 -4.87 -3.93 -11.18
N PRO A 67 -3.72 -3.25 -10.98
CA PRO A 67 -3.66 -2.07 -10.13
C PRO A 67 -4.45 -0.91 -10.75
N ALA A 68 -5.02 -0.05 -9.92
CA ALA A 68 -5.58 1.21 -10.36
C ALA A 68 -4.46 2.19 -10.79
N GLU A 69 -4.76 3.08 -11.75
CA GLU A 69 -3.76 3.98 -12.37
C GLU A 69 -2.95 4.80 -11.35
N ASN A 70 -3.60 5.28 -10.29
CA ASN A 70 -2.96 6.12 -9.27
C ASN A 70 -2.33 5.33 -8.10
N SER A 71 -2.42 4.00 -8.13
CA SER A 71 -2.02 3.13 -7.01
C SER A 71 -0.79 2.29 -7.30
N GLU A 72 -0.23 2.35 -8.52
CA GLU A 72 0.90 1.52 -8.93
C GLU A 72 2.12 1.67 -8.03
N LEU A 73 2.50 2.90 -7.70
CA LEU A 73 3.69 3.16 -6.88
C LEU A 73 3.52 2.63 -5.45
N ALA A 74 2.34 2.82 -4.87
CA ALA A 74 2.05 2.36 -3.52
C ALA A 74 2.00 0.83 -3.43
N LEU A 75 1.39 0.16 -4.42
CA LEU A 75 1.39 -1.31 -4.50
C LEU A 75 2.78 -1.90 -4.79
N SER A 76 3.61 -1.19 -5.56
CA SER A 76 5.01 -1.55 -5.81
C SER A 76 5.87 -1.43 -4.53
N ALA A 77 5.68 -0.34 -3.77
CA ALA A 77 6.30 -0.16 -2.47
C ALA A 77 5.85 -1.26 -1.47
N LEU A 78 4.56 -1.56 -1.42
CA LEU A 78 4.01 -2.65 -0.60
C LEU A 78 4.63 -4.00 -0.98
N GLY A 79 4.76 -4.30 -2.28
CA GLY A 79 5.37 -5.55 -2.75
C GLY A 79 6.80 -5.75 -2.23
N SER A 80 7.55 -4.66 -2.15
CA SER A 80 8.92 -4.66 -1.63
C SER A 80 8.96 -4.90 -0.12
N CYS A 81 8.01 -4.31 0.63
CA CYS A 81 7.82 -4.60 2.04
C CYS A 81 7.45 -6.08 2.24
N VAL A 82 6.47 -6.60 1.50
CA VAL A 82 6.03 -8.01 1.58
C VAL A 82 7.18 -8.96 1.24
N PHE A 83 7.95 -8.69 0.19
CA PHE A 83 9.15 -9.45 -0.14
C PHE A 83 10.11 -9.53 1.05
N TYR A 84 10.37 -8.39 1.71
CA TYR A 84 11.30 -8.35 2.83
C TYR A 84 10.75 -9.06 4.07
N LEU A 85 9.46 -8.90 4.38
CA LEU A 85 8.80 -9.66 5.45
C LEU A 85 8.87 -11.18 5.20
N LYS A 86 8.71 -11.60 3.94
CA LYS A 86 8.82 -13.00 3.51
C LYS A 86 10.25 -13.51 3.66
N LYS A 87 11.26 -12.70 3.31
CA LYS A 87 12.68 -12.98 3.57
C LYS A 87 12.95 -13.16 5.07
N CYS A 88 12.23 -12.44 5.93
CA CYS A 88 12.30 -12.53 7.38
C CYS A 88 11.39 -13.62 8.00
N ILE A 89 10.58 -14.33 7.21
CA ILE A 89 9.67 -15.40 7.65
C ILE A 89 8.61 -14.91 8.67
N ILE A 90 8.15 -13.67 8.51
CA ILE A 90 7.12 -13.04 9.39
C ILE A 90 5.95 -12.46 8.58
N ASP A 91 5.93 -12.69 7.27
CA ASP A 91 4.89 -12.21 6.36
C ASP A 91 3.51 -12.74 6.71
N LYS A 92 3.39 -14.04 7.00
CA LYS A 92 2.09 -14.64 7.33
C LYS A 92 1.47 -14.08 8.60
N GLU A 93 2.26 -13.96 9.67
CA GLU A 93 1.79 -13.43 10.95
C GLU A 93 1.27 -12.01 10.78
N LEU A 94 2.07 -11.12 10.18
CA LEU A 94 1.72 -9.71 10.06
C LEU A 94 0.60 -9.46 9.04
N LEU A 95 0.66 -10.09 7.87
CA LEU A 95 -0.34 -9.85 6.82
C LEU A 95 -1.69 -10.50 7.13
N SER A 96 -1.73 -11.58 7.90
CA SER A 96 -3.00 -12.20 8.32
C SER A 96 -3.87 -11.31 9.20
N MET A 97 -3.27 -10.30 9.83
CA MET A 97 -4.01 -9.28 10.58
C MET A 97 -4.89 -8.40 9.68
N ALA A 98 -4.64 -8.37 8.36
CA ALA A 98 -5.39 -7.60 7.38
C ALA A 98 -5.59 -6.11 7.73
N ASN A 99 -4.68 -5.52 8.52
CA ASN A 99 -4.80 -4.17 9.05
C ASN A 99 -4.03 -3.17 8.20
N PHE A 100 -4.72 -2.52 7.25
CA PHE A 100 -4.13 -1.54 6.33
C PHE A 100 -4.84 -0.19 6.47
N GLU A 101 -4.06 0.89 6.46
CA GLU A 101 -4.54 2.26 6.52
C GLU A 101 -3.91 3.09 5.40
N GLU A 102 -4.69 3.98 4.79
CA GLU A 102 -4.22 4.86 3.73
C GLU A 102 -3.45 6.03 4.33
N TYR A 103 -2.21 6.21 3.88
CA TYR A 103 -1.45 7.41 4.24
C TYR A 103 -1.85 8.57 3.33
N ILE A 104 -2.45 9.60 3.92
CA ILE A 104 -2.78 10.85 3.24
C ILE A 104 -1.96 11.98 3.88
N PRO A 105 -1.08 12.66 3.13
CA PRO A 105 -0.33 13.80 3.65
C PRO A 105 -1.26 14.91 4.16
N VAL A 106 -0.93 15.50 5.31
CA VAL A 106 -1.77 16.50 6.00
C VAL A 106 -1.90 17.83 5.23
N ASP A 107 -0.98 18.11 4.33
CA ASP A 107 -0.92 19.29 3.48
C ASP A 107 -1.81 19.18 2.21
N VAL A 108 -2.35 18.00 1.89
CA VAL A 108 -3.19 17.79 0.70
C VAL A 108 -4.38 18.75 0.66
N ASP A 109 -5.06 18.97 1.79
CA ASP A 109 -6.22 19.86 1.86
C ASP A 109 -5.82 21.36 1.70
N ILE A 110 -4.59 21.73 2.06
CA ILE A 110 -4.04 23.10 1.89
C ILE A 110 -3.74 23.34 0.41
N VAL A 111 -3.09 22.37 -0.24
CA VAL A 111 -2.76 22.44 -1.67
C VAL A 111 -4.03 22.46 -2.53
N ASN A 112 -5.02 21.64 -2.20
CA ASN A 112 -6.29 21.58 -2.94
C ASN A 112 -7.12 22.86 -2.80
N ARG A 113 -7.15 23.51 -1.61
CA ARG A 113 -7.80 24.82 -1.43
C ARG A 113 -7.17 25.91 -2.31
N THR A 114 -5.86 25.86 -2.50
CA THR A 114 -5.15 26.82 -3.37
C THR A 114 -5.56 26.64 -4.84
N ARG A 115 -6.06 25.46 -5.21
CA ARG A 115 -6.44 25.08 -6.59
C ARG A 115 -7.94 25.22 -6.88
N SER A 116 -8.81 25.20 -5.87
CA SER A 116 -10.26 25.36 -6.01
C SER A 116 -10.80 26.51 -5.15
N SER A 117 -11.44 27.51 -5.76
CA SER A 117 -12.08 28.65 -5.09
C SER A 117 -13.36 28.29 -4.31
N SER A 118 -13.72 27.01 -4.24
CA SER A 118 -14.88 26.50 -3.50
C SER A 118 -14.45 25.97 -2.12
N ILE A 119 -14.96 26.63 -1.08
CA ILE A 119 -14.81 26.21 0.32
C ILE A 119 -15.58 24.90 0.52
N SER A 120 -14.86 23.77 0.51
CA SER A 120 -15.36 22.53 1.08
C SER A 120 -14.95 22.47 2.54
N GLU A 121 -15.93 22.54 3.45
CA GLU A 121 -15.73 22.53 4.90
C GLU A 121 -15.34 21.14 5.43
N LYS A 122 -14.12 20.68 5.18
CA LYS A 122 -13.53 19.61 6.01
C LYS A 122 -13.19 20.18 7.38
N LYS A 123 -14.00 19.88 8.40
CA LYS A 123 -13.84 20.40 9.78
C LYS A 123 -12.80 19.67 10.63
N ASN A 124 -12.26 18.54 10.15
CA ASN A 124 -11.33 17.68 10.90
C ASN A 124 -9.88 17.81 10.39
N GLN A 125 -9.41 19.05 10.18
CA GLN A 125 -8.03 19.31 9.76
C GLN A 125 -7.06 19.19 10.95
N ARG A 126 -5.82 18.77 10.68
CA ARG A 126 -4.74 18.67 11.67
C ARG A 126 -3.68 19.72 11.35
N MET A 127 -3.00 20.23 12.38
CA MET A 127 -1.89 21.17 12.21
C MET A 127 -0.71 20.47 11.53
N VAL A 128 -0.13 21.11 10.50
CA VAL A 128 1.06 20.61 9.80
C VAL A 128 2.33 21.06 10.54
N LEU A 129 3.21 20.11 10.84
CA LEU A 129 4.49 20.31 11.50
C LEU A 129 5.54 19.54 10.68
N ASP A 130 6.34 20.25 9.90
CA ASP A 130 7.39 19.70 9.04
C ASP A 130 8.74 19.54 9.76
#